data_AF-A0A1I1AS94-F1
#
_entry.id   AF-A0A1I1AS94-F1
#
_cell.length_a   1.000
_cell.length_b   1.000
_cell.length_c   1.000
_cell.angle_alpha   90.00
_cell.angle_beta   90.00
_cell.angle_gamma   90.00
#
_symmetry.space_group_name_H-M   'P 1'
#
loop_
_entity.id
_entity.type
_entity.pdbx_description
1 polymer ?
#
loop_
_entity_poly.entity_id
_entity_poly.type
_entity_poly.pdbx_seq_one_letter_code
_entity_poly.pdbx_strand_id
1 'polypeptide(L)'
;MKLKADGLRKYEQNTYYVGRWKPEYERWVTMLAGLNQEPGHKLVAWNSALIYDMIFTQPVVYEFKNLSMPTLLLIGDADATAIGSDAAPAAVKAKIGQYKLLGKQAAKLIPQSTLIEFSGLGHAPQMEQPAEFHKALLEWLARQ
;
A
#
# COMPACT_ATOMS: atom_id res chain seq x y z
N MET A 1 -11.24 -14.50 12.96
CA MET A 1 -11.86 -14.28 11.63
C MET A 1 -11.01 -15.04 10.62
N LYS A 2 -11.59 -15.96 9.82
CA LYS A 2 -10.80 -16.71 8.82
C LYS A 2 -10.68 -15.88 7.54
N LEU A 3 -9.46 -15.48 7.18
CA LEU A 3 -9.17 -14.86 5.88
C LEU A 3 -9.29 -15.95 4.80
N LYS A 4 -10.15 -15.72 3.81
CA LYS A 4 -10.34 -16.63 2.67
C LYS A 4 -9.68 -16.05 1.41
N ALA A 5 -9.12 -16.92 0.58
CA ALA A 5 -8.46 -16.54 -0.67
C ALA A 5 -9.32 -15.64 -1.55
N ASP A 6 -10.62 -15.94 -1.72
CA ASP A 6 -11.51 -15.12 -2.56
C ASP A 6 -11.71 -13.70 -2.03
N GLY A 7 -11.73 -13.53 -0.70
CA GLY A 7 -11.83 -12.22 -0.07
C GLY A 7 -10.56 -11.40 -0.26
N LEU A 8 -9.40 -12.04 -0.07
CA LEU A 8 -8.08 -11.45 -0.33
C LEU A 8 -7.94 -11.05 -1.79
N ARG A 9 -8.28 -11.96 -2.71
CA ARG A 9 -8.27 -11.71 -4.16
C ARG A 9 -9.11 -10.50 -4.52
N LYS A 10 -10.35 -10.42 -4.02
CA LYS A 10 -11.24 -9.29 -4.31
C LYS A 10 -10.70 -7.97 -3.77
N TYR A 11 -10.11 -7.99 -2.57
CA TYR A 11 -9.49 -6.80 -1.98
C TYR A 11 -8.26 -6.35 -2.79
N GLU A 12 -7.32 -7.24 -3.07
CA GLU A 12 -6.11 -6.94 -3.85
C GLU A 12 -6.47 -6.52 -5.28
N GLN A 13 -7.40 -7.20 -5.93
CA GLN A 13 -7.88 -6.80 -7.27
C GLN A 13 -8.37 -5.35 -7.28
N ASN A 14 -9.19 -4.95 -6.31
CA ASN A 14 -9.76 -3.61 -6.29
C ASN A 14 -8.75 -2.54 -5.85
N THR A 15 -7.98 -2.81 -4.79
CA THR A 15 -7.12 -1.81 -4.15
C THR A 15 -5.71 -1.80 -4.75
N TYR A 16 -5.13 -2.97 -5.01
CA TYR A 16 -3.74 -3.09 -5.45
C TYR A 16 -3.61 -2.94 -6.95
N TYR A 17 -4.60 -3.42 -7.69
CA TYR A 17 -4.54 -3.56 -9.15
C TYR A 17 -5.66 -2.84 -9.89
N VAL A 18 -6.45 -2.01 -9.20
CA VAL A 18 -7.47 -1.13 -9.80
C VAL A 18 -8.45 -1.90 -10.71
N GLY A 19 -8.92 -3.05 -10.22
CA GLY A 19 -9.83 -3.96 -10.91
C GLY A 19 -9.16 -4.96 -11.85
N ARG A 20 -7.87 -4.80 -12.16
CA ARG A 20 -7.11 -5.73 -13.02
C ARG A 20 -6.69 -6.97 -12.25
N TRP A 21 -6.58 -8.09 -12.96
CA TRP A 21 -6.06 -9.33 -12.39
C TRP A 21 -5.21 -10.07 -13.40
N LYS A 22 -4.03 -10.52 -12.98
CA LYS A 22 -3.16 -11.42 -13.74
C LYS A 22 -2.96 -12.72 -12.94
N PRO A 23 -2.85 -13.89 -13.60
CA PRO A 23 -2.63 -15.16 -12.90
C PRO A 23 -1.43 -15.15 -11.95
N GLU A 24 -0.37 -14.40 -12.30
CA GLU A 24 0.84 -14.25 -11.47
C GLU A 24 0.59 -13.60 -10.10
N TYR A 25 -0.51 -12.88 -9.91
CA TYR A 25 -0.88 -12.27 -8.63
C TYR A 25 -1.40 -13.30 -7.62
N GLU A 26 -1.93 -14.43 -8.09
CA GLU A 26 -2.55 -15.47 -7.26
C GLU A 26 -1.56 -16.11 -6.27
N ARG A 27 -0.26 -16.09 -6.59
CA ARG A 27 0.78 -16.61 -5.68
C ARG A 27 0.77 -15.90 -4.33
N TRP A 28 0.54 -14.58 -4.32
CA TRP A 28 0.57 -13.76 -3.10
C TRP A 28 -0.69 -13.95 -2.26
N VAL A 29 -1.85 -14.05 -2.92
CA VAL A 29 -3.13 -14.44 -2.30
C VAL A 29 -2.99 -15.81 -1.65
N THR A 30 -2.43 -16.79 -2.38
CA THR A 30 -2.25 -18.16 -1.88
C THR A 30 -1.33 -18.19 -0.66
N MET A 31 -0.24 -17.43 -0.70
CA MET A 31 0.69 -17.30 0.43
C MET A 31 -0.03 -16.77 1.68
N LEU A 32 -0.74 -15.63 1.58
CA LEU A 32 -1.41 -15.01 2.72
C LEU A 32 -2.58 -15.84 3.24
N ALA A 33 -3.35 -16.46 2.34
CA ALA A 33 -4.41 -17.41 2.70
C ALA A 33 -3.83 -18.62 3.42
N GLY A 34 -2.71 -19.17 2.93
CA GLY A 34 -2.01 -20.32 3.52
C GLY A 34 -1.51 -20.05 4.93
N LEU A 35 -0.92 -18.87 5.20
CA LEU A 35 -0.51 -18.45 6.55
C LEU A 35 -1.70 -18.39 7.53
N ASN A 36 -2.91 -18.17 7.03
CA ASN A 36 -4.13 -18.11 7.82
C ASN A 36 -4.84 -19.47 7.96
N GLN A 37 -4.22 -20.56 7.51
CA GLN A 37 -4.69 -21.92 7.76
C GLN A 37 -4.10 -22.48 9.07
N GLU A 38 -4.73 -23.52 9.60
CA GLU A 38 -4.22 -24.24 10.77
C GLU A 38 -2.96 -25.05 10.39
N PRO A 39 -2.02 -25.27 11.32
CA PRO A 39 -2.09 -24.97 12.76
C PRO A 39 -1.58 -23.56 13.16
N GLY A 40 -1.07 -22.76 12.22
CA GLY A 40 -0.43 -21.46 12.51
C GLY A 40 -1.39 -20.27 12.68
N HIS A 41 -2.66 -20.44 12.32
CA HIS A 41 -3.63 -19.36 12.19
C HIS A 41 -3.70 -18.43 13.41
N LYS A 42 -3.78 -18.97 14.63
CA LYS A 42 -3.94 -18.15 15.85
C LYS A 42 -2.76 -17.20 16.06
N LEU A 43 -1.54 -17.68 15.85
CA LEU A 43 -0.33 -16.85 15.99
C LEU A 43 -0.27 -15.78 14.90
N VAL A 44 -0.58 -16.14 13.65
CA VAL A 44 -0.63 -15.19 12.53
C VAL A 44 -1.67 -14.10 12.78
N ALA A 45 -2.89 -14.48 13.18
CA ALA A 45 -3.97 -13.54 13.46
C ALA A 45 -3.66 -12.62 14.65
N TRP A 46 -3.03 -13.15 15.71
CA TRP A 46 -2.66 -12.34 16.88
C TRP A 46 -1.59 -11.30 16.54
N ASN A 47 -0.52 -11.71 15.86
CA ASN A 47 0.51 -10.76 15.43
C ASN A 47 -0.04 -9.74 14.42
N SER A 48 -0.95 -10.16 13.53
CA SER A 48 -1.63 -9.23 12.63
C SER A 48 -2.43 -8.18 13.41
N ALA A 49 -3.16 -8.57 14.46
CA ALA A 49 -3.91 -7.63 15.30
C ALA A 49 -2.98 -6.61 15.99
N LEU A 50 -1.85 -7.06 16.54
CA LEU A 50 -0.84 -6.18 17.14
C LEU A 50 -0.25 -5.18 16.12
N ILE A 51 0.00 -5.63 14.88
CA ILE A 51 0.48 -4.76 13.81
C ILE A 51 -0.57 -3.73 13.40
N TYR A 52 -1.85 -4.11 13.30
CA TYR A 52 -2.92 -3.15 13.00
C TYR A 52 -3.07 -2.08 14.09
N ASP A 53 -2.95 -2.47 15.37
CA ASP A 53 -2.93 -1.51 16.49
C ASP A 53 -1.75 -0.54 16.39
N MET A 54 -0.55 -1.07 16.14
CA MET A 54 0.66 -0.26 15.93
C MET A 54 0.50 0.74 14.77
N ILE A 55 0.03 0.29 13.60
CA ILE A 55 -0.20 1.14 12.43
C ILE A 55 -1.17 2.28 12.75
N PHE A 56 -2.22 2.00 13.52
CA PHE A 56 -3.25 2.98 13.85
C PHE A 56 -2.79 3.99 14.92
N THR A 57 -1.98 3.55 15.89
CA THR A 57 -1.65 4.34 17.09
C THR A 57 -0.30 5.04 17.02
N GLN A 58 0.57 4.69 16.06
CA GLN A 58 1.95 5.21 15.97
C GLN A 58 2.22 5.89 14.60
N PRO A 59 1.64 7.07 14.34
CA PRO A 59 1.79 7.75 13.06
C PRO A 59 3.19 8.39 12.89
N VAL A 60 3.73 8.33 11.68
CA VAL A 60 5.04 8.96 11.33
C VAL A 60 4.91 10.24 10.50
N VAL A 61 3.70 10.57 10.04
CA VAL A 61 3.46 11.68 9.10
C VAL A 61 3.94 13.04 9.63
N TYR A 62 3.94 13.22 10.96
CA TYR A 62 4.38 14.44 11.63
C TYR A 62 5.91 14.60 11.63
N GLU A 63 6.66 13.52 11.47
CA GLU A 63 8.13 13.51 11.41
C GLU A 63 8.71 13.50 10.00
N PHE A 64 7.89 13.49 8.95
CA PHE A 64 8.39 13.51 7.56
C PHE A 64 9.33 14.70 7.28
N LYS A 65 9.08 15.84 7.93
CA LYS A 65 9.96 17.04 7.89
C LYS A 65 11.36 16.83 8.50
N ASN A 66 11.54 15.79 9.30
CA ASN A 66 12.80 15.47 9.97
C ASN A 66 13.70 14.56 9.11
N LEU A 67 13.23 14.04 7.98
CA LEU A 67 14.07 13.27 7.06
C LEU A 67 15.18 14.16 6.50
N SER A 68 16.43 13.72 6.68
CA SER A 68 17.64 14.47 6.32
C SER A 68 18.34 13.98 5.05
N MET A 69 17.87 12.87 4.47
CA MET A 69 18.41 12.26 3.25
C MET A 69 17.46 12.46 2.05
N PRO A 70 17.98 12.36 0.81
CA PRO A 70 17.14 12.24 -0.38
C PRO A 70 16.12 11.10 -0.24
N THR A 71 14.86 11.39 -0.53
CA THR A 71 13.74 10.44 -0.36
C THR A 71 12.94 10.35 -1.65
N LEU A 72 12.81 9.14 -2.18
CA LEU A 72 11.96 8.85 -3.34
C LEU A 72 10.58 8.36 -2.89
N LEU A 73 9.53 8.96 -3.44
CA LEU A 73 8.15 8.51 -3.33
C LEU A 73 7.70 7.95 -4.69
N LEU A 74 7.44 6.64 -4.76
CA LEU A 74 6.92 5.94 -5.94
C LEU A 74 5.44 5.59 -5.68
N ILE A 75 4.51 6.32 -6.30
CA ILE A 75 3.10 6.29 -5.90
C ILE A 75 2.21 5.90 -7.09
N GLY A 76 1.43 4.83 -6.96
CA GLY A 76 0.26 4.63 -7.82
C GLY A 76 -0.87 5.58 -7.40
N ASP A 77 -1.30 6.47 -8.30
CA ASP A 77 -2.21 7.57 -7.94
C ASP A 77 -3.69 7.13 -7.79
N ALA A 78 -4.02 5.91 -8.20
CA ALA A 78 -5.33 5.29 -8.07
C ALA A 78 -5.45 4.40 -6.83
N ASP A 79 -4.40 4.32 -5.99
CA ASP A 79 -4.47 3.66 -4.69
C ASP A 79 -5.53 4.34 -3.79
N ALA A 80 -6.35 3.50 -3.15
CA ALA A 80 -7.44 3.88 -2.27
C ALA A 80 -7.22 3.43 -0.81
N THR A 81 -6.02 2.97 -0.48
CA THR A 81 -5.72 2.34 0.82
C THR A 81 -5.93 3.33 1.96
N ALA A 82 -6.78 2.95 2.91
CA ALA A 82 -6.95 3.64 4.18
C ALA A 82 -7.39 2.66 5.26
N ILE A 83 -6.62 2.60 6.34
CA ILE A 83 -6.89 1.71 7.49
C ILE A 83 -8.22 2.11 8.13
N GLY A 84 -9.09 1.11 8.37
CA GLY A 84 -10.42 1.32 8.95
C GLY A 84 -11.48 1.89 7.99
N SER A 85 -11.17 2.05 6.70
CA SER A 85 -12.09 2.65 5.73
C SER A 85 -13.43 1.94 5.57
N ASP A 86 -13.48 0.62 5.76
CA ASP A 86 -14.72 -0.16 5.70
C ASP A 86 -15.65 0.06 6.90
N ALA A 87 -15.09 0.47 8.05
CA ALA A 87 -15.86 0.83 9.24
C ALA A 87 -16.16 2.34 9.33
N ALA A 88 -15.58 3.15 8.44
CA ALA A 88 -15.73 4.60 8.47
C ALA A 88 -17.11 5.05 7.97
N PRO A 89 -17.71 6.12 8.54
CA PRO A 89 -18.90 6.74 7.99
C PRO A 89 -18.68 7.16 6.53
N ALA A 90 -19.75 7.13 5.70
CA ALA A 90 -19.64 7.44 4.27
C ALA A 90 -18.95 8.78 3.96
N ALA A 91 -19.25 9.81 4.77
CA ALA A 91 -18.63 11.13 4.63
C ALA A 91 -17.11 11.14 4.91
N VAL A 92 -16.61 10.22 5.75
CA VAL A 92 -15.18 10.04 6.02
C VAL A 92 -14.55 9.15 4.95
N LYS A 93 -15.21 8.03 4.59
CA LYS A 93 -14.72 7.10 3.56
C LYS A 93 -14.47 7.82 2.23
N ALA A 94 -15.30 8.80 1.87
CA ALA A 94 -15.12 9.61 0.66
C ALA A 94 -13.86 10.51 0.67
N LYS A 95 -13.26 10.77 1.83
CA LYS A 95 -12.14 11.72 2.01
C LYS A 95 -10.78 11.05 2.23
N ILE A 96 -10.76 9.79 2.63
CA ILE A 96 -9.54 9.05 2.97
C ILE A 96 -9.03 8.24 1.77
N GLY A 97 -7.76 7.84 1.81
CA GLY A 97 -7.15 7.00 0.76
C GLY A 97 -6.97 7.70 -0.58
N GLN A 98 -6.90 9.04 -0.63
CA GLN A 98 -6.77 9.76 -1.90
C GLN A 98 -5.30 9.91 -2.32
N TYR A 99 -4.66 8.85 -2.83
CA TYR A 99 -3.22 8.87 -3.11
C TYR A 99 -2.77 9.89 -4.15
N LYS A 100 -3.64 10.26 -5.11
CA LYS A 100 -3.47 11.41 -6.02
C LYS A 100 -3.22 12.75 -5.31
N LEU A 101 -3.62 12.87 -4.04
CA LEU A 101 -3.35 14.03 -3.17
C LEU A 101 -2.25 13.71 -2.15
N LEU A 102 -2.30 12.53 -1.51
CA LEU A 102 -1.41 12.17 -0.41
C LEU A 102 0.07 12.15 -0.84
N GLY A 103 0.39 11.65 -2.04
CA GLY A 103 1.78 11.67 -2.54
C GLY A 103 2.35 13.09 -2.62
N LYS A 104 1.56 14.05 -3.11
CA LYS A 104 1.93 15.47 -3.20
C LYS A 104 2.03 16.13 -1.84
N GLN A 105 1.14 15.77 -0.91
CA GLN A 105 1.18 16.28 0.46
C GLN A 105 2.42 15.77 1.20
N ALA A 106 2.74 14.48 1.10
CA ALA A 106 3.94 13.90 1.67
C ALA A 106 5.21 14.52 1.08
N ALA A 107 5.28 14.67 -0.25
CA ALA A 107 6.42 15.29 -0.92
C ALA A 107 6.70 16.73 -0.41
N LYS A 108 5.65 17.51 -0.13
CA LYS A 108 5.79 18.87 0.43
C LYS A 108 6.32 18.89 1.87
N LEU A 109 6.08 17.83 2.64
CA LEU A 109 6.54 17.73 4.02
C LEU A 109 8.00 17.27 4.12
N ILE A 110 8.47 16.47 3.16
CA ILE A 110 9.82 15.89 3.16
C ILE A 110 10.81 16.87 2.50
N PRO A 111 11.90 17.31 3.18
CA PRO A 111 12.77 18.38 2.69
C PRO A 111 13.46 18.08 1.35
N GLN A 112 13.86 16.82 1.13
CA GLN A 112 14.59 16.37 -0.06
C GLN A 112 13.81 15.27 -0.78
N SER A 113 12.56 15.57 -1.16
CA SER A 113 11.71 14.59 -1.83
C SER A 113 11.85 14.60 -3.34
N THR A 114 11.75 13.41 -3.94
CA THR A 114 11.41 13.22 -5.35
C THR A 114 10.12 12.43 -5.40
N LEU A 115 9.10 12.93 -6.10
CA LEU A 115 7.83 12.24 -6.29
C LEU A 115 7.71 11.76 -7.74
N ILE A 116 7.46 10.47 -7.92
CA ILE A 116 7.09 9.86 -9.20
C ILE A 116 5.72 9.21 -9.02
N GLU A 117 4.73 9.73 -9.77
CA GLU A 117 3.36 9.21 -9.78
C GLU A 117 3.16 8.30 -11.00
N PHE A 118 2.63 7.10 -10.78
CA PHE A 118 2.22 6.17 -11.80
C PHE A 118 0.72 6.29 -12.01
N SER A 119 0.33 7.00 -13.07
CA SER A 119 -1.08 7.33 -13.28
C SER A 119 -1.91 6.09 -13.59
N GLY A 120 -3.01 5.93 -12.87
CA GLY A 120 -3.96 4.81 -13.01
C GLY A 120 -3.49 3.51 -12.38
N LEU A 121 -2.31 3.47 -11.74
CA LEU A 121 -1.85 2.31 -10.95
C LEU A 121 -2.31 2.42 -9.50
N GLY A 122 -2.55 1.28 -8.87
CA GLY A 122 -3.06 1.14 -7.51
C GLY A 122 -1.95 1.01 -6.49
N HIS A 123 -2.23 0.28 -5.40
CA HIS A 123 -1.32 0.14 -4.25
C HIS A 123 0.02 -0.53 -4.58
N ALA A 124 0.08 -1.36 -5.63
CA ALA A 124 1.26 -2.18 -5.94
C ALA A 124 1.81 -1.92 -7.36
N PRO A 125 2.27 -0.70 -7.68
CA PRO A 125 2.75 -0.34 -9.01
C PRO A 125 3.91 -1.23 -9.49
N GLN A 126 4.76 -1.70 -8.57
CA GLN A 126 5.85 -2.65 -8.83
C GLN A 126 5.38 -4.01 -9.38
N MET A 127 4.14 -4.39 -9.09
CA MET A 127 3.53 -5.63 -9.56
C MET A 127 2.70 -5.41 -10.83
N GLU A 128 2.13 -4.22 -10.99
CA GLU A 128 1.32 -3.87 -12.16
C GLU A 128 2.16 -3.63 -13.40
N GLN A 129 3.18 -2.78 -13.26
CA GLN A 129 4.10 -2.34 -14.30
C GLN A 129 5.55 -2.46 -13.82
N PRO A 130 6.07 -3.70 -13.64
CA PRO A 130 7.40 -3.92 -13.08
C PRO A 130 8.51 -3.23 -13.88
N ALA A 131 8.43 -3.22 -15.21
CA ALA A 131 9.45 -2.59 -16.05
C ALA A 131 9.53 -1.07 -15.83
N GLU A 132 8.38 -0.39 -15.79
CA GLU A 132 8.30 1.06 -15.56
C GLU A 132 8.72 1.41 -14.13
N PHE A 133 8.26 0.64 -13.15
CA PHE A 133 8.63 0.81 -11.75
C PHE A 133 10.14 0.64 -11.55
N HIS A 134 10.73 -0.43 -12.07
CA HIS A 134 12.18 -0.68 -11.95
C HIS A 134 13.00 0.38 -12.67
N LYS A 135 12.56 0.84 -13.84
CA LYS A 135 13.23 1.95 -14.55
C LYS A 135 13.26 3.21 -13.68
N ALA A 136 12.12 3.64 -13.15
CA ALA A 136 12.04 4.82 -12.30
C ALA A 136 12.90 4.69 -11.02
N LEU A 137 12.85 3.52 -10.38
CA LEU A 137 13.64 3.22 -9.18
C LEU A 137 15.15 3.28 -9.47
N LEU A 138 15.62 2.54 -10.49
CA LEU A 138 17.04 2.43 -10.80
C LEU A 138 17.61 3.76 -11.34
N GLU A 139 16.86 4.50 -12.16
CA GLU A 139 17.27 5.82 -12.63
C GLU A 139 17.44 6.83 -11.49
N TRP A 140 16.60 6.76 -10.45
CA TRP A 140 16.73 7.63 -9.29
C TRP A 140 17.91 7.21 -8.41
N LEU A 141 18.04 5.90 -8.12
CA LEU A 141 19.14 5.36 -7.30
C LEU A 141 20.53 5.64 -7.91
N ALA A 142 20.65 5.58 -9.23
CA ALA A 142 21.91 5.88 -9.93
C ALA A 142 22.33 7.36 -9.87
N ARG A 143 21.45 8.26 -9.44
CA ARG A 143 21.72 9.71 -9.31
C ARG A 143 22.04 10.15 -7.88
N GLN A 144 21.95 9.24 -6.90
CA GLN A 144 22.30 9.51 -5.51
C GLN A 144 23.81 9.41 -5.32
#